data_AF-A0AAD5R013-F1
#
_entry.id   AF-A0AAD5R013-F1
#
_cell.length_a   1.000
_cell.length_b   1.000
_cell.length_c   1.000
_cell.angle_alpha   90.00
_cell.angle_beta   90.00
_cell.angle_gamma   90.00
#
_symmetry.space_group_name_H-M   'P 1'
#
loop_
_entity.id
_entity.type
_entity.pdbx_description
1 polymer ?
#
loop_
_entity_poly.entity_id
_entity_poly.type
_entity_poly.pdbx_seq_one_letter_code
_entity_poly.pdbx_strand_id
1 'polypeptide(L)' 'MTNISDFTPKYKITMESPNSSFTIDPSQVSGEIPARGQISIIIIRKLGRAQEDKMIIPVQCLEQRSQEWCQ' A
#
# COMPACT_ATOMS: atom_id res chain seq x y z
N MET A 1 -4.90 -5.27 -3.55
CA MET A 1 -4.47 -4.17 -4.45
C MET A 1 -3.75 -4.79 -5.63
N THR A 2 -4.08 -4.36 -6.85
CA THR A 2 -3.49 -4.90 -8.07
C THR A 2 -2.72 -3.79 -8.77
N ASN A 3 -1.47 -4.07 -9.12
CA ASN A 3 -0.63 -3.18 -9.91
C ASN A 3 -0.82 -3.49 -11.39
N ILE A 4 -1.36 -2.53 -12.14
CA ILE A 4 -1.56 -2.65 -13.59
C ILE A 4 -0.38 -2.07 -14.40
N SER A 5 0.66 -1.55 -13.75
CA SER A 5 1.84 -0.98 -14.40
C SER A 5 2.98 -1.98 -14.54
N ASP A 6 3.98 -1.63 -15.35
CA ASP A 6 5.22 -2.38 -15.52
C ASP A 6 6.31 -2.02 -14.48
N PHE A 7 6.02 -1.06 -13.60
CA PHE A 7 6.92 -0.67 -12.52
C PHE A 7 6.59 -1.45 -11.24
N THR A 8 7.55 -1.55 -10.33
CA THR A 8 7.33 -2.05 -8.96
C THR A 8 7.20 -0.85 -8.01
N PRO A 9 6.00 -0.28 -7.81
CA PRO A 9 5.84 0.85 -6.91
C PRO A 9 5.96 0.43 -5.44
N LYS A 10 6.42 1.37 -4.63
CA LYS A 10 6.37 1.30 -3.16
C LYS A 10 5.07 1.90 -2.66
N TYR A 11 4.53 1.33 -1.59
CA TYR A 11 3.34 1.85 -0.94
C TYR A 11 3.54 1.99 0.56
N LYS A 12 2.76 2.88 1.17
CA LYS A 12 2.63 3.01 2.62
C LYS A 12 1.15 3.22 2.94
N ILE A 13 0.64 2.54 3.97
CA ILE A 13 -0.74 2.64 4.40
C ILE A 13 -0.80 3.47 5.67
N THR A 14 -1.73 4.40 5.73
CA THR A 14 -2.00 5.18 6.95
C THR A 14 -3.50 5.32 7.14
N MET A 15 -3.96 5.20 8.39
CA MET A 15 -5.32 5.59 8.74
C MET A 15 -5.35 7.10 8.96
N GLU A 16 -6.40 7.77 8.47
CA GLU A 16 -6.57 9.22 8.66
C GLU A 16 -6.82 9.56 10.14
N SER A 17 -7.56 8.70 10.84
CA SER A 17 -7.81 8.82 12.27
C SER A 17 -6.82 7.98 13.09
N PRO A 18 -6.14 8.55 14.10
CA PRO A 18 -5.31 7.78 15.04
C PRO A 18 -6.15 6.83 15.90
N ASN A 19 -7.44 7.13 16.08
CA ASN A 19 -8.40 6.32 16.84
C ASN A 19 -9.28 5.49 15.89
N SER A 20 -8.72 5.07 14.75
CA SER A 20 -9.49 4.34 13.77
C SER A 20 -10.09 3.06 14.35
N SER A 21 -11.27 2.69 13.86
CA SER A 21 -11.97 1.47 14.24
C SER A 21 -11.39 0.21 13.60
N PHE A 22 -10.39 0.38 12.72
CA PHE A 22 -9.73 -0.70 12.01
C PHE A 22 -8.27 -0.83 12.43
N THR A 23 -7.72 -2.03 12.26
CA THR A 23 -6.30 -2.33 12.40
C THR A 23 -5.81 -3.07 11.18
N ILE A 24 -4.54 -2.85 10.85
CA ILE A 24 -3.84 -3.50 9.74
C ILE A 24 -2.64 -4.22 10.35
N ASP A 25 -2.31 -5.38 9.80
CA ASP A 25 -1.08 -6.07 10.19
C ASP A 25 0.13 -5.13 9.99
N PRO A 26 0.95 -4.88 11.04
CA PRO A 26 2.12 -4.02 10.93
C PRO A 26 3.08 -4.40 9.80
N SER A 27 3.18 -5.70 9.47
CA SER A 27 4.01 -6.19 8.36
C SER A 27 3.50 -5.79 6.98
N GLN A 28 2.24 -5.38 6.87
CA GLN A 28 1.59 -4.99 5.62
C GLN A 28 1.48 -3.48 5.43
N VAL A 29 1.84 -2.68 6.44
CA VAL A 29 1.72 -1.20 6.44
C VAL A 29 2.59 -0.54 5.36
N SER A 30 3.66 -1.19 4.92
CA SER A 30 4.46 -0.71 3.80
C SER A 30 5.05 -1.89 3.03
N GLY A 31 5.31 -1.68 1.74
CA GLY A 31 5.93 -2.71 0.91
C GLY A 31 6.01 -2.29 -0.54
N GLU A 32 6.19 -3.30 -1.39
CA GLU A 32 6.24 -3.16 -2.84
C GLU A 32 5.09 -3.95 -3.47
N ILE A 33 4.55 -3.42 -4.57
CA ILE A 33 3.59 -4.17 -5.39
C ILE A 33 4.33 -4.61 -6.65
N PRO A 34 4.55 -5.91 -6.88
CA PRO A 34 5.28 -6.38 -8.06
C PRO A 34 4.70 -5.82 -9.36
N ALA A 35 5.54 -5.59 -10.37
CA ALA A 35 5.10 -5.23 -11.72
C ALA A 35 4.06 -6.24 -12.22
N ARG A 36 2.93 -5.73 -12.75
CA ARG A 36 1.77 -6.54 -13.16
C ARG A 36 1.26 -7.53 -12.09
N GLY A 37 1.60 -7.30 -10.82
CA GLY A 37 1.33 -8.19 -9.71
C GLY A 37 0.16 -7.76 -8.84
N GLN A 38 -0.08 -8.54 -7.79
CA GLN A 38 -1.12 -8.29 -6.81
C GLN A 38 -0.61 -8.56 -5.40
N ILE A 39 -1.10 -7.78 -4.45
CA ILE A 39 -0.96 -8.03 -3.02
C ILE A 39 -2.32 -8.00 -2.33
N SER A 40 -2.43 -8.73 -1.22
CA SER A 40 -3.61 -8.72 -0.36
C SER A 40 -3.31 -7.92 0.91
N ILE A 41 -4.23 -7.02 1.28
CA ILE A 41 -4.16 -6.28 2.54
C ILE A 41 -5.31 -6.77 3.41
N ILE A 42 -4.98 -7.15 4.65
CA ILE A 42 -5.96 -7.62 5.62
C ILE A 42 -6.34 -6.44 6.52
N ILE A 43 -7.63 -6.12 6.55
CA ILE A 43 -8.18 -5.05 7.38
C ILE A 43 -9.09 -5.69 8.44
N ILE A 44 -8.75 -5.50 9.71
CA ILE A 44 -9.48 -6.09 10.83
C ILE A 44 -10.32 -5.01 11.51
N ARG A 45 -11.63 -5.21 11.62
CA ARG A 45 -12.53 -4.32 12.37
C ARG A 45 -12.43 -4.63 13.86
N LYS A 46 -12.04 -3.64 14.66
CA LYS A 46 -12.12 -3.72 16.13
C LYS A 46 -13.57 -3.64 16.59
N LEU A 47 -13.90 -4.21 17.75
CA LEU A 47 -15.19 -4.00 18.38
C LEU A 47 -15.35 -2.51 18.76
N GLY A 48 -16.53 -1.93 18.53
CA GLY A 48 -16.77 -0.53 18.86
C GLY A 48 -18.01 0.07 18.21
N ARG A 49 -18.17 1.38 18.40
CA ARG A 49 -19.28 2.15 17.81
C ARG A 49 -19.16 2.24 16.29
N ALA A 50 -20.29 2.39 15.62
CA ALA A 50 -20.31 2.74 14.20
C ALA A 50 -19.64 4.10 14.00
N GLN A 51 -18.69 4.16 13.08
CA GLN A 51 -18.01 5.38 12.67
C GLN A 51 -17.54 5.21 11.22
N GLU A 52 -17.39 6.33 10.52
CA GLU A 52 -16.73 6.38 9.24
C GLU A 52 -15.23 6.60 9.45
N ASP A 53 -14.41 5.85 8.71
CA ASP A 53 -12.96 5.93 8.76
C ASP A 53 -12.41 5.95 7.34
N LYS A 54 -11.27 6.60 7.17
CA LYS A 54 -10.57 6.67 5.89
C LYS A 54 -9.16 6.11 6.00
N MET A 55 -8.79 5.32 5.00
CA MET A 55 -7.45 4.77 4.80
C MET A 55 -6.82 5.47 3.59
N ILE A 56 -5.58 5.90 3.73
CA ILE A 56 -4.80 6.57 2.69
C ILE A 56 -3.64 5.65 2.30
N ILE A 57 -3.45 5.46 0.99
CA ILE A 57 -2.38 4.62 0.43
C ILE A 57 -1.60 5.44 -0.60
N PRO A 58 -0.63 6.27 -0.19
CA PRO A 58 0.35 6.83 -1.11
C PRO A 58 1.13 5.73 -1.84
N VAL A 59 1.31 5.91 -3.14
CA VAL A 59 2.07 5.03 -4.03
C VAL A 59 3.19 5.84 -4.68
N GLN A 60 4.42 5.35 -4.61
CA GLN A 60 5.60 5.96 -5.23
C GLN A 60 6.17 5.03 -6.28
N CYS A 61 6.15 5.46 -7.54
CA CYS A 61 6.91 4.80 -8.60
C CYS A 61 8.38 5.17 -8.47
N LEU A 62 9.26 4.17 -8.41
CA LEU A 62 10.68 4.40 -8.58
C LEU A 62 10.95 4.40 -10.09
N GLU A 63 11.33 5.55 -10.65
CA GLU A 63 11.87 5.59 -12.01
C GLU A 63 13.12 4.72 -12.06
N GLN A 64 13.06 3.59 -12.77
CA GLN A 64 14.26 2.94 -13.26
C GLN A 64 14.81 3.83 -14.38
N ARG A 65 15.69 4.77 -14.05
CA ARG A 65 16.58 5.34 -15.05
C ARG A 65 17.35 4.17 -15.67
N SER A 66 17.10 3.94 -16.95
CA SER A 66 17.79 2.99 -17.78
C SER A 66 19.30 3.08 -17.53
N GLN A 67 19.90 1.99 -17.04
CA GLN A 67 21.31 1.74 -17.28
C GLN A 67 21.46 1.41 -18.77
N GLU A 68 21.45 2.45 -19.61
CA GLU A 68 22.07 2.39 -20.93
C GLU A 68 23.60 2.41 -20.73
N TRP A 69 24.12 1.28 -20.26
CA TRP A 69 25.53 0.92 -20.33
C TRP A 69 25.60 -0.50 -20.88
N CYS A 70 25.28 -0.65 -22.17
CA CYS A 70 25.65 -1.81 -22.96
C CYS A 70 25.94 -1.34 -24.39
N GLN A 71 27.24 -1.14 -24.63
CA GLN A 71 27.96 -1.01 -25.90
C GLN A 71 27.90 0.33 -26.62
#